data_AF-A0AAW8DUI1-F1
#
_entry.id   AF-A0AAW8DUI1-F1
#
_cell.length_a   1.000
_cell.length_b   1.000
_cell.length_c   1.000
_cell.angle_alpha   90.00
_cell.angle_beta   90.00
_cell.angle_gamma   90.00
#
_symmetry.space_group_name_H-M   'P 1'
#
loop_
_entity.id
_entity.type
_entity.pdbx_description
1 polymer ?
#
loop_
_entity_poly.entity_id
_entity_poly.type
_entity_poly.pdbx_seq_one_letter_code
_entity_poly.pdbx_strand_id
1 'polypeptide(L)'
;MRVDDFSPDLIRRLRERVAHRCSNPDCRVVTTAAGAGEMGVNSIGRAAHISAASAGGPRYAPSISSKQRRSIENAIWLCGNCHIKVDNEEQAYPTSLLQSWKLHAEDSARRELGQRLITDTDAQNTLIAALGGVPTQFPRTAVANVIAASELELRRLDPRFLVQSTYVNKTLVHEIRAVEPVPISFRMTHSSEVNDVFSNMKSMLDHGTALTIPARSISTSGSPLVAHILEITAANEGSLTFSPELRTGTLKLVLVHPTTNQVRSFDDMPGTIKAGRKSITFDGSNCGGALRISFQKDFADDSPPKNCEFFADLQRWNGNDIRYLTYHEKLDQLFKDLAEGWTLEVALEIEGRELLRGNLHDTKPYRSYISRLNVFLAYSIRARSIARHLNKRVEFRDDITFSKGEHKALIDALHILEGKKVYTRSEMNENVTCRMELTDDSATTLLQRRDTPTEVMIRASEQTSIRVFEQDIFLPPLEVVLQAVFPKLLSRTPVKAGRKVRVEFEPSEEFQCIYRYRALAPSGSALATPTPPIQLADCERH
;
A
#
# COMPACT_ATOMS: atom_id res chain seq x y z
N MET A 1 66.81 -36.30 12.32
CA MET A 1 66.12 -35.16 11.69
C MET A 1 66.44 -35.25 10.20
N ARG A 2 65.42 -35.30 9.32
CA ARG A 2 65.68 -35.31 7.87
C ARG A 2 66.15 -33.91 7.45
N VAL A 3 66.97 -33.83 6.40
CA VAL A 3 67.66 -32.59 5.98
C VAL A 3 66.69 -31.44 5.61
N ASP A 4 65.42 -31.77 5.28
CA ASP A 4 64.39 -30.83 4.83
C ASP A 4 63.13 -30.79 5.73
N ASP A 5 63.27 -31.09 7.02
CA ASP A 5 62.18 -30.95 8.00
C ASP A 5 61.83 -29.47 8.28
N PHE A 6 60.57 -29.19 8.62
CA PHE A 6 60.10 -27.84 8.96
C PHE A 6 60.64 -27.38 10.33
N SER A 7 60.96 -26.09 10.45
CA SER A 7 61.37 -25.52 11.75
C SER A 7 60.19 -25.46 12.74
N PRO A 8 60.45 -25.51 14.06
CA PRO A 8 59.40 -25.37 15.07
C PRO A 8 58.57 -24.08 14.93
N ASP A 9 59.21 -22.96 14.56
CA ASP A 9 58.52 -21.69 14.32
C ASP A 9 57.56 -21.76 13.12
N LEU A 10 57.97 -22.42 12.03
CA LEU A 10 57.13 -22.61 10.86
C LEU A 10 55.92 -23.48 11.19
N ILE A 11 56.12 -24.60 11.90
CA ILE A 11 55.03 -25.48 12.34
C ILE A 11 54.02 -24.70 13.19
N ARG A 12 54.52 -23.88 14.12
CA ARG A 12 53.69 -23.00 14.96
C ARG A 12 52.87 -22.01 14.11
N ARG A 13 53.51 -21.29 13.18
CA ARG A 13 52.82 -20.36 12.28
C ARG A 13 51.80 -21.06 11.39
N LEU A 14 52.14 -22.25 10.88
CA LEU A 14 51.29 -23.02 9.99
C LEU A 14 49.96 -23.40 10.66
N ARG A 15 50.00 -23.90 11.91
CA ARG A 15 48.78 -24.23 12.66
C ARG A 15 47.99 -23.00 13.09
N GLU A 16 48.66 -21.90 13.46
CA GLU A 16 48.00 -20.63 13.84
C GLU A 16 47.21 -20.02 12.67
N ARG A 17 47.77 -20.06 11.45
CA ARG A 17 47.12 -19.55 10.22
C ARG A 17 45.80 -20.23 9.86
N VAL A 18 45.59 -21.45 10.36
CA VAL A 18 44.35 -22.23 10.14
C VAL A 18 43.56 -22.42 11.43
N ALA A 19 43.81 -21.57 12.44
CA ALA A 19 43.14 -21.60 13.75
C ALA A 19 43.20 -22.98 14.43
N HIS A 20 44.34 -23.68 14.32
CA HIS A 20 44.55 -25.02 14.86
C HIS A 20 43.58 -26.09 14.33
N ARG A 21 42.99 -25.89 13.14
CA ARG A 21 42.07 -26.85 12.50
C ARG A 21 42.73 -27.60 11.35
N CYS A 22 42.31 -28.84 11.13
CA CYS A 22 42.73 -29.62 9.96
C CYS A 22 42.41 -28.87 8.65
N SER A 23 43.35 -28.85 7.70
CA SER A 23 43.17 -28.13 6.43
C SER A 23 42.34 -28.89 5.41
N ASN A 24 42.01 -30.16 5.64
CA ASN A 24 41.05 -30.89 4.81
C ASN A 24 39.65 -30.23 4.97
N PRO A 25 39.04 -29.72 3.87
CA PRO A 25 37.74 -29.03 3.90
C PRO A 25 36.61 -29.84 4.55
N ASP A 26 36.61 -31.16 4.36
CA ASP A 26 35.56 -32.04 4.89
C ASP A 26 35.81 -32.45 6.36
N CYS A 27 37.03 -32.23 6.86
CA CYS A 27 37.42 -32.64 8.20
C CYS A 27 37.35 -31.48 9.20
N ARG A 28 38.13 -30.41 8.99
CA ARG A 28 38.18 -29.17 9.82
C ARG A 28 38.25 -29.35 11.36
N VAL A 29 38.56 -30.55 11.86
CA VAL A 29 38.61 -30.86 13.30
C VAL A 29 39.64 -29.98 14.01
N VAL A 30 39.34 -29.60 15.24
CA VAL A 30 40.31 -28.94 16.13
C VAL A 30 41.43 -29.93 16.46
N THR A 31 42.67 -29.49 16.32
CA THR A 31 43.85 -30.36 16.45
C THR A 31 44.71 -30.07 17.66
N THR A 32 44.36 -29.06 18.46
CA THR A 32 45.08 -28.66 19.67
C THR A 32 44.09 -28.39 20.80
N ALA A 33 44.36 -28.91 21.98
CA ALA A 33 43.58 -28.69 23.20
C ALA A 33 44.51 -28.68 24.42
N ALA A 34 43.96 -28.36 25.59
CA ALA A 34 44.68 -28.53 26.85
C ALA A 34 45.09 -30.00 27.05
N GLY A 35 46.34 -30.21 27.45
CA GLY A 35 46.88 -31.49 27.87
C GLY A 35 46.85 -31.64 29.40
N ALA A 36 47.47 -32.70 29.91
CA ALA A 36 47.62 -32.88 31.35
C ALA A 36 48.61 -31.86 31.95
N GLY A 37 48.25 -31.29 33.10
CA GLY A 37 49.04 -30.26 33.81
C GLY A 37 48.75 -28.83 33.33
N GLU A 38 49.14 -27.83 34.12
CA GLU A 38 48.81 -26.41 33.89
C GLU A 38 49.35 -25.86 32.55
N MET A 39 50.50 -26.38 32.09
CA MET A 39 51.15 -25.96 30.84
C MET A 39 51.06 -27.03 29.74
N GLY A 40 50.30 -28.10 29.98
CA GLY A 40 50.18 -29.22 29.05
C GLY A 40 49.41 -28.83 27.78
N VAL A 41 49.93 -29.19 26.62
CA VAL A 41 49.23 -29.04 25.34
C VAL A 41 49.12 -30.40 24.67
N ASN A 42 47.88 -30.83 24.40
CA ASN A 42 47.62 -32.01 23.59
C ASN A 42 47.42 -31.59 22.13
N SER A 43 48.16 -32.18 21.20
CA SER A 43 47.99 -31.91 19.78
C SER A 43 48.02 -33.18 18.94
N ILE A 44 46.99 -33.34 18.12
CA ILE A 44 46.88 -34.41 17.11
C ILE A 44 47.23 -33.92 15.70
N GLY A 45 47.63 -32.65 15.57
CA GLY A 45 47.95 -32.03 14.29
C GLY A 45 49.41 -32.26 13.90
N ARG A 46 49.65 -32.33 12.60
CA ARG A 46 50.95 -32.58 11.97
C ARG A 46 51.13 -31.64 10.78
N ALA A 47 52.34 -31.10 10.64
CA ALA A 47 52.73 -30.38 9.43
C ALA A 47 53.15 -31.41 8.38
N ALA A 48 52.39 -31.49 7.29
CA ALA A 48 52.69 -32.34 6.15
C ALA A 48 53.34 -31.52 5.03
N HIS A 49 54.26 -32.15 4.29
CA HIS A 49 54.78 -31.59 3.05
C HIS A 49 53.76 -31.82 1.92
N ILE A 50 53.44 -30.77 1.18
CA ILE A 50 52.61 -30.86 -0.03
C ILE A 50 53.37 -31.66 -1.10
N SER A 51 54.64 -31.32 -1.35
CA SER A 51 55.61 -32.11 -2.10
C SER A 51 56.72 -32.62 -1.19
N ALA A 52 57.01 -33.92 -1.22
CA ALA A 52 57.88 -34.59 -0.24
C ALA A 52 59.26 -33.94 -0.04
N ALA A 53 59.73 -34.02 1.21
CA ALA A 53 61.03 -33.51 1.66
C ALA A 53 62.23 -34.24 1.02
N SER A 54 62.10 -35.53 0.69
CA SER A 54 63.19 -36.39 0.22
C SER A 54 62.78 -37.24 -0.98
N ALA A 55 63.77 -37.64 -1.79
CA ALA A 55 63.53 -38.54 -2.93
C ALA A 55 62.89 -39.85 -2.44
N GLY A 56 61.89 -40.34 -3.18
CA GLY A 56 61.10 -41.52 -2.82
C GLY A 56 59.94 -41.29 -1.85
N GLY A 57 59.68 -40.04 -1.43
CA GLY A 57 58.47 -39.69 -0.68
C GLY A 57 57.29 -39.28 -1.59
N PRO A 58 56.06 -39.21 -1.05
CA PRO A 58 54.86 -38.86 -1.82
C PRO A 58 54.98 -37.49 -2.51
N ARG A 59 54.66 -37.42 -3.81
CA ARG A 59 54.67 -36.19 -4.62
C ARG A 59 56.03 -35.50 -4.68
N TYR A 60 57.11 -36.27 -4.60
CA TYR A 60 58.46 -35.72 -4.69
C TYR A 60 58.69 -35.04 -6.04
N ALA A 61 59.08 -33.76 -6.01
CA ALA A 61 59.45 -32.99 -7.19
C ALA A 61 60.96 -32.66 -7.16
N PRO A 62 61.78 -33.20 -8.09
CA PRO A 62 63.21 -32.92 -8.17
C PRO A 62 63.54 -31.45 -8.45
N SER A 63 62.62 -30.73 -9.10
CA SER A 63 62.75 -29.31 -9.45
C SER A 63 62.61 -28.35 -8.25
N ILE A 64 62.14 -28.83 -7.10
CA ILE A 64 61.96 -28.01 -5.90
C ILE A 64 63.24 -28.01 -5.07
N SER A 65 63.82 -26.83 -4.85
CA SER A 65 65.03 -26.65 -4.03
C SER A 65 64.77 -26.96 -2.54
N SER A 66 65.82 -27.30 -1.81
CA SER A 66 65.77 -27.53 -0.35
C SER A 66 65.16 -26.35 0.42
N LYS A 67 65.41 -25.10 -0.02
CA LYS A 67 64.77 -23.90 0.56
C LYS A 67 63.25 -23.89 0.32
N GLN A 68 62.80 -24.24 -0.87
CA GLN A 68 61.37 -24.31 -1.20
C GLN A 68 60.67 -25.48 -0.50
N ARG A 69 61.34 -26.63 -0.30
CA ARG A 69 60.75 -27.77 0.43
C ARG A 69 60.44 -27.45 1.88
N ARG A 70 61.28 -26.65 2.51
CA ARG A 70 61.09 -26.14 3.88
C ARG A 70 60.22 -24.88 3.95
N SER A 71 59.70 -24.36 2.83
CA SER A 71 58.85 -23.18 2.81
C SER A 71 57.47 -23.48 3.37
N ILE A 72 56.84 -22.48 3.99
CA ILE A 72 55.44 -22.57 4.44
C ILE A 72 54.47 -22.74 3.28
N GLU A 73 54.88 -22.37 2.06
CA GLU A 73 54.14 -22.59 0.81
C GLU A 73 54.02 -24.08 0.47
N ASN A 74 55.02 -24.88 0.84
CA ASN A 74 55.04 -26.33 0.66
C ASN A 74 54.49 -27.10 1.88
N ALA A 75 53.89 -26.39 2.86
CA ALA A 75 53.42 -26.99 4.11
C ALA A 75 51.90 -26.89 4.23
N ILE A 76 51.27 -27.95 4.74
CA ILE A 76 49.84 -28.01 5.08
C ILE A 76 49.64 -28.62 6.47
N TRP A 77 48.72 -28.05 7.26
CA TRP A 77 48.42 -28.55 8.60
C TRP A 77 47.26 -29.55 8.56
N LEU A 78 47.48 -30.78 9.01
CA LEU A 78 46.48 -31.86 8.97
C LEU A 78 46.38 -32.55 10.33
N CYS A 79 45.22 -33.11 10.68
CA CYS A 79 45.14 -34.05 11.80
C CYS A 79 45.87 -35.36 11.43
N GLY A 80 46.26 -36.15 12.44
CA GLY A 80 46.97 -37.42 12.22
C GLY A 80 46.31 -38.34 11.20
N ASN A 81 44.97 -38.46 11.22
CA ASN A 81 44.23 -39.29 10.27
C ASN A 81 44.33 -38.77 8.83
N CYS A 82 44.12 -37.47 8.63
CA CYS A 82 44.23 -36.88 7.29
C CYS A 82 45.67 -36.90 6.79
N HIS A 83 46.66 -36.69 7.67
CA HIS A 83 48.07 -36.80 7.32
C HIS A 83 48.43 -38.19 6.79
N ILE A 84 47.99 -39.25 7.46
CA ILE A 84 48.23 -40.63 7.00
C ILE A 84 47.54 -40.88 5.66
N LYS A 85 46.29 -40.43 5.50
CA LYS A 85 45.54 -40.59 4.24
C LYS A 85 46.24 -39.96 3.05
N VAL A 86 46.66 -38.70 3.17
CA VAL A 86 47.28 -37.98 2.04
C VAL A 86 48.66 -38.54 1.68
N ASP A 87 49.36 -39.16 2.63
CA ASP A 87 50.66 -39.78 2.38
C ASP A 87 50.52 -41.15 1.71
N ASN A 88 49.54 -41.95 2.11
CA ASN A 88 49.35 -43.31 1.59
C ASN A 88 48.68 -43.34 0.21
N GLU A 89 47.87 -42.34 -0.13
CA GLU A 89 47.07 -42.30 -1.36
C GLU A 89 47.49 -41.13 -2.29
N GLU A 90 48.78 -41.07 -2.65
CA GLU A 90 49.34 -39.97 -3.43
C GLU A 90 48.52 -39.55 -4.66
N GLN A 91 48.01 -40.52 -5.42
CA GLN A 91 47.25 -40.27 -6.65
C GLN A 91 45.90 -39.59 -6.39
N ALA A 92 45.27 -39.88 -5.25
CA ALA A 92 44.00 -39.25 -4.87
C ALA A 92 44.19 -37.83 -4.33
N TYR A 93 45.39 -37.50 -3.84
CA TYR A 93 45.72 -36.22 -3.23
C TYR A 93 46.90 -35.54 -3.93
N PRO A 94 46.72 -35.05 -5.18
CA PRO A 94 47.78 -34.36 -5.91
C PRO A 94 48.15 -33.01 -5.27
N THR A 95 49.34 -32.50 -5.58
CA THR A 95 49.87 -31.22 -5.08
C THR A 95 48.88 -30.05 -5.24
N SER A 96 48.21 -29.94 -6.39
CA SER A 96 47.24 -28.88 -6.68
C SER A 96 46.04 -28.91 -5.74
N LEU A 97 45.56 -30.10 -5.36
CA LEU A 97 44.47 -30.27 -4.40
C LEU A 97 44.89 -29.86 -2.99
N LEU A 98 46.08 -30.27 -2.55
CA LEU A 98 46.57 -29.87 -1.22
C LEU A 98 46.84 -28.36 -1.13
N GLN A 99 47.26 -27.74 -2.22
CA GLN A 99 47.36 -26.27 -2.30
C GLN A 99 45.98 -25.60 -2.19
N SER A 100 44.95 -26.13 -2.85
CA SER A 100 43.59 -25.59 -2.73
C SER A 100 43.02 -25.77 -1.31
N TRP A 101 43.27 -26.92 -0.67
CA TRP A 101 42.90 -27.17 0.72
C TRP A 101 43.55 -26.17 1.69
N LYS A 102 44.84 -25.89 1.51
CA LYS A 102 45.55 -24.87 2.29
C LYS A 102 44.89 -23.49 2.14
N LEU A 103 44.64 -23.06 0.90
CA LEU A 103 44.01 -21.75 0.64
C LEU A 103 42.60 -21.66 1.26
N HIS A 104 41.80 -22.71 1.10
CA HIS A 104 40.45 -22.77 1.66
C HIS A 104 40.49 -22.72 3.19
N ALA A 105 41.38 -23.49 3.83
CA ALA A 105 41.51 -23.53 5.28
C ALA A 105 41.93 -22.18 5.88
N GLU A 106 42.85 -21.47 5.22
CA GLU A 106 43.25 -20.12 5.63
C GLU A 106 42.13 -19.11 5.42
N ASP A 107 41.32 -19.24 4.36
CA ASP A 107 40.16 -18.38 4.14
C ASP A 107 39.03 -18.63 5.13
N SER A 108 38.72 -19.90 5.44
CA SER A 108 37.77 -20.26 6.50
C SER A 108 38.21 -19.68 7.83
N ALA A 109 39.50 -19.81 8.19
CA ALA A 109 40.02 -19.24 9.43
C ALA A 109 39.89 -17.70 9.48
N ARG A 110 40.07 -16.99 8.36
CA ARG A 110 39.82 -15.55 8.27
C ARG A 110 38.35 -15.20 8.51
N ARG A 111 37.41 -15.97 7.94
CA ARG A 111 35.97 -15.73 8.12
C ARG A 111 35.50 -16.04 9.54
N GLU A 112 36.04 -17.10 10.15
CA GLU A 112 35.72 -17.53 11.52
C GLU A 112 36.28 -16.57 12.59
N LEU A 113 37.28 -15.74 12.26
CA LEU A 113 37.92 -14.84 13.21
C LEU A 113 36.91 -13.85 13.81
N GLY A 114 36.79 -13.86 15.15
CA GLY A 114 35.86 -13.00 15.88
C GLY A 114 34.40 -13.49 15.90
N GLN A 115 34.11 -14.65 15.30
CA GLN A 115 32.78 -15.26 15.35
C GLN A 115 32.63 -16.17 16.57
N ARG A 116 31.41 -16.22 17.14
CA ARG A 116 31.06 -17.15 18.23
C ARG A 116 30.86 -18.55 17.66
N LEU A 117 31.38 -19.57 18.36
CA LEU A 117 31.11 -20.98 18.01
C LEU A 117 29.63 -21.31 18.20
N ILE A 118 29.08 -22.04 17.22
CA ILE A 118 27.71 -22.58 17.30
C ILE A 118 27.68 -23.61 18.43
N THR A 119 26.75 -23.43 19.36
CA THR A 119 26.52 -24.38 20.46
C THR A 119 25.46 -25.41 20.08
N ASP A 120 25.46 -26.55 20.76
CA ASP A 120 24.41 -27.57 20.57
C ASP A 120 23.01 -26.99 20.84
N THR A 121 22.91 -26.03 21.77
CA THR A 121 21.69 -25.28 22.07
C THR A 121 21.25 -24.42 20.88
N ASP A 122 22.17 -23.82 20.13
CA ASP A 122 21.84 -23.02 18.94
C ASP A 122 21.28 -23.90 17.81
N ALA A 123 21.84 -25.11 17.64
CA ALA A 123 21.35 -26.09 16.67
C ALA A 123 19.95 -26.62 17.06
N GLN A 124 19.74 -26.95 18.33
CA GLN A 124 18.45 -27.38 18.86
C GLN A 124 17.39 -26.28 18.75
N ASN A 125 17.72 -25.04 19.10
CA ASN A 125 16.80 -23.91 18.99
C ASN A 125 16.44 -23.60 17.53
N THR A 126 17.38 -23.76 16.59
CA THR A 126 17.12 -23.61 15.16
C THR A 126 16.15 -24.68 14.66
N LEU A 127 16.32 -25.94 15.11
CA LEU A 127 15.41 -27.04 14.77
C LEU A 127 14.01 -26.86 15.38
N ILE A 128 13.92 -26.45 16.64
CA ILE A 128 12.66 -26.15 17.33
C ILE A 128 11.94 -24.97 16.65
N ALA A 129 12.66 -23.92 16.27
CA ALA A 129 12.09 -22.79 15.53
C ALA A 129 11.59 -23.18 14.14
N ALA A 130 12.31 -24.07 13.43
CA ALA A 130 11.92 -24.56 12.12
C ALA A 130 10.68 -25.48 12.15
N LEU A 131 10.49 -26.26 13.23
CA LEU A 131 9.38 -27.20 13.38
C LEU A 131 8.15 -26.61 14.09
N GLY A 132 8.35 -25.67 15.02
CA GLY A 132 7.31 -25.20 15.96
C GLY A 132 6.87 -23.74 15.82
N GLY A 133 7.50 -22.94 14.94
CA GLY A 133 7.04 -21.59 14.59
C GLY A 133 7.15 -20.50 15.67
N VAL A 134 7.55 -20.83 16.91
CA VAL A 134 7.76 -19.85 17.98
C VAL A 134 9.18 -19.98 18.55
N PRO A 135 10.12 -19.13 18.13
CA PRO A 135 11.48 -19.15 18.67
C PRO A 135 11.53 -18.52 20.06
N THR A 136 12.25 -19.16 21.00
CA THR A 136 12.54 -18.64 22.35
C THR A 136 13.62 -17.54 22.34
N GLN A 137 14.43 -17.47 21.28
CA GLN A 137 15.27 -16.33 20.91
C GLN A 137 15.22 -16.14 19.40
N PHE A 138 14.99 -14.90 18.94
CA PHE A 138 14.87 -14.58 17.52
C PHE A 138 16.19 -14.88 16.80
N PRO A 139 16.30 -15.98 16.01
CA PRO A 139 17.54 -16.32 15.36
C PRO A 139 17.67 -15.39 14.15
N ARG A 140 18.46 -14.32 14.31
CA ARG A 140 18.64 -13.26 13.30
C ARG A 140 19.04 -13.80 11.92
N THR A 141 19.64 -14.98 11.88
CA THR A 141 20.14 -15.63 10.67
C THR A 141 19.32 -16.84 10.22
N ALA A 142 18.33 -17.34 10.98
CA ALA A 142 17.61 -18.56 10.59
C ALA A 142 16.83 -18.38 9.28
N VAL A 143 16.08 -17.28 9.16
CA VAL A 143 15.34 -16.95 7.94
C VAL A 143 16.31 -16.78 6.76
N ALA A 144 17.42 -16.06 6.97
CA ALA A 144 18.43 -15.85 5.93
C ALA A 144 19.10 -17.16 5.49
N ASN A 145 19.40 -18.06 6.42
CA ASN A 145 20.03 -19.35 6.13
C ASN A 145 19.08 -20.29 5.39
N VAL A 146 17.80 -20.34 5.78
CA VAL A 146 16.78 -21.14 5.09
C VAL A 146 16.56 -20.64 3.67
N ILE A 147 16.46 -19.31 3.50
CA ILE A 147 16.36 -18.69 2.17
C ILE A 147 17.60 -19.01 1.34
N ALA A 148 18.81 -18.83 1.88
CA ALA A 148 20.06 -19.10 1.17
C ALA A 148 20.21 -20.58 0.79
N ALA A 149 19.80 -21.51 1.65
CA ALA A 149 19.81 -22.94 1.36
C ALA A 149 18.84 -23.30 0.22
N SER A 150 17.63 -22.73 0.25
CA SER A 150 16.64 -22.91 -0.82
C SER A 150 17.14 -22.34 -2.15
N GLU A 151 17.72 -21.14 -2.16
CA GLU A 151 18.35 -20.55 -3.35
C GLU A 151 19.47 -21.43 -3.90
N LEU A 152 20.34 -21.96 -3.03
CA LEU A 152 21.44 -22.82 -3.44
C LEU A 152 20.95 -24.12 -4.06
N GLU A 153 19.93 -24.76 -3.48
CA GLU A 153 19.40 -26.02 -4.02
C GLU A 153 18.78 -25.83 -5.40
N LEU A 154 18.00 -24.75 -5.60
CA LEU A 154 17.45 -24.41 -6.91
C LEU A 154 18.56 -24.08 -7.93
N ARG A 155 19.59 -23.31 -7.54
CA ARG A 155 20.75 -23.02 -8.40
C ARG A 155 21.55 -24.28 -8.74
N ARG A 156 21.60 -25.27 -7.85
CA ARG A 156 22.30 -26.55 -8.08
C ARG A 156 21.67 -27.36 -9.20
N LEU A 157 20.35 -27.25 -9.39
CA LEU A 157 19.63 -27.93 -10.47
C LEU A 157 20.01 -27.38 -11.85
N ASP A 158 20.23 -26.07 -11.97
CA ASP A 158 20.70 -25.45 -13.20
C ASP A 158 21.52 -24.17 -12.91
N PRO A 159 22.87 -24.25 -12.90
CA PRO A 159 23.75 -23.12 -12.57
C PRO A 159 23.67 -21.93 -13.53
N ARG A 160 22.96 -22.06 -14.67
CA ARG A 160 22.73 -20.97 -15.63
C ARG A 160 21.68 -19.96 -15.16
N PHE A 161 21.08 -20.19 -13.99
CA PHE A 161 20.11 -19.28 -13.38
C PHE A 161 20.60 -18.76 -12.04
N LEU A 162 20.41 -17.45 -11.83
CA LEU A 162 20.44 -16.83 -10.52
C LEU A 162 19.05 -16.97 -9.88
N VAL A 163 19.01 -17.39 -8.62
CA VAL A 163 17.77 -17.50 -7.82
C VAL A 163 17.87 -16.57 -6.64
N GLN A 164 16.95 -15.62 -6.49
CA GLN A 164 16.84 -14.73 -5.33
C GLN A 164 15.46 -14.91 -4.72
N SER A 165 15.34 -14.98 -3.40
CA SER A 165 14.04 -15.24 -2.77
C SER A 165 13.67 -14.14 -1.79
N THR A 166 12.39 -13.78 -1.78
CA THR A 166 11.80 -12.81 -0.84
C THR A 166 10.62 -13.44 -0.12
N TYR A 167 10.45 -13.12 1.15
CA TYR A 167 9.31 -13.58 1.95
C TYR A 167 8.44 -12.38 2.32
N VAL A 168 7.27 -12.27 1.72
CA VAL A 168 6.35 -11.12 1.87
C VAL A 168 4.93 -11.66 2.05
N ASN A 169 4.17 -11.11 3.02
CA ASN A 169 2.77 -11.48 3.26
C ASN A 169 2.52 -12.98 3.45
N LYS A 170 3.41 -13.68 4.16
CA LYS A 170 3.41 -15.14 4.38
C LYS A 170 3.70 -15.99 3.13
N THR A 171 4.11 -15.36 2.03
CA THR A 171 4.41 -16.03 0.76
C THR A 171 5.91 -15.93 0.47
N LEU A 172 6.52 -17.07 0.13
CA LEU A 172 7.88 -17.12 -0.40
C LEU A 172 7.82 -16.94 -1.92
N VAL A 173 8.55 -15.96 -2.44
CA VAL A 173 8.63 -15.63 -3.87
C VAL A 173 10.06 -15.84 -4.33
N HIS A 174 10.25 -16.74 -5.30
CA HIS A 174 11.54 -16.95 -5.97
C HIS A 174 11.58 -16.15 -7.26
N GLU A 175 12.53 -15.23 -7.34
CA GLU A 175 12.93 -14.57 -8.58
C GLU A 175 14.06 -15.37 -9.23
N ILE A 176 13.83 -15.84 -10.47
CA ILE A 176 14.77 -16.68 -11.21
C ILE A 176 15.17 -15.94 -12.48
N ARG A 177 16.46 -15.65 -12.64
CA ARG A 177 17.01 -14.90 -13.78
C ARG A 177 18.07 -15.73 -14.49
N ALA A 178 17.94 -15.93 -15.79
CA ALA A 178 18.98 -16.56 -16.58
C ALA A 178 20.20 -15.61 -16.69
N VAL A 179 21.41 -16.11 -16.47
CA VAL A 179 22.65 -15.33 -16.63
C VAL A 179 23.25 -15.46 -18.04
N GLU A 180 22.72 -16.39 -18.83
CA GLU A 180 23.05 -16.62 -20.22
C GLU A 180 21.79 -17.09 -20.99
N PRO A 181 21.77 -17.07 -22.34
CA PRO A 181 20.65 -17.61 -23.10
C PRO A 181 20.45 -19.11 -22.86
N VAL A 182 19.30 -19.50 -22.31
CA VAL A 182 18.95 -20.90 -22.05
C VAL A 182 17.76 -21.32 -22.93
N PRO A 183 17.93 -22.23 -23.91
CA PRO A 183 16.81 -22.71 -24.72
C PRO A 183 15.94 -23.65 -23.90
N ILE A 184 14.69 -23.25 -23.66
CA ILE A 184 13.68 -24.07 -22.97
C ILE A 184 12.55 -24.36 -23.95
N SER A 185 12.17 -25.63 -24.04
CA SER A 185 11.03 -26.06 -24.85
C SER A 185 9.87 -26.47 -23.96
N PHE A 186 8.69 -25.93 -24.25
CA PHE A 186 7.44 -26.30 -23.60
C PHE A 186 6.61 -27.16 -24.57
N ARG A 187 6.05 -28.27 -24.07
CA ARG A 187 5.21 -29.18 -24.85
C ARG A 187 3.89 -29.43 -24.14
N MET A 188 2.79 -29.19 -24.83
CA MET A 188 1.44 -29.51 -24.34
C MET A 188 1.26 -31.02 -24.19
N THR A 189 0.70 -31.46 -23.06
CA THR A 189 0.42 -32.87 -22.77
C THR A 189 -1.02 -33.28 -23.10
N HIS A 190 -1.97 -32.33 -23.08
CA HIS A 190 -3.38 -32.57 -23.34
C HIS A 190 -3.88 -31.82 -24.58
N SER A 191 -4.57 -32.52 -25.49
CA SER A 191 -5.00 -31.97 -26.80
C SER A 191 -6.24 -31.08 -26.73
N SER A 192 -7.10 -31.24 -25.72
CA SER A 192 -8.37 -30.50 -25.61
C SER A 192 -8.21 -29.01 -25.35
N GLU A 193 -7.10 -28.59 -24.74
CA GLU A 193 -6.83 -27.19 -24.35
C GLU A 193 -5.97 -26.44 -25.39
N VAL A 194 -5.51 -27.14 -26.43
CA VAL A 194 -4.52 -26.62 -27.40
C VAL A 194 -5.04 -25.40 -28.15
N ASN A 195 -6.29 -25.44 -28.62
CA ASN A 195 -6.87 -24.33 -29.38
C ASN A 195 -7.00 -23.05 -28.54
N ASP A 196 -7.40 -23.17 -27.28
CA ASP A 196 -7.54 -22.04 -26.37
C ASP A 196 -6.18 -21.45 -26.02
N VAL A 197 -5.18 -22.29 -25.77
CA VAL A 197 -3.79 -21.84 -25.55
C VAL A 197 -3.24 -21.11 -26.77
N PHE A 198 -3.44 -21.63 -27.99
CA PHE A 198 -3.00 -20.94 -29.21
C PHE A 198 -3.70 -19.59 -29.41
N SER A 199 -5.01 -19.53 -29.17
CA SER A 199 -5.78 -18.28 -29.22
C SER A 199 -5.27 -17.26 -28.21
N ASN A 200 -5.08 -17.67 -26.95
CA ASN A 200 -4.59 -16.82 -25.87
C ASN A 200 -3.13 -16.40 -26.08
N MET A 201 -2.28 -17.27 -26.65
CA MET A 201 -0.91 -16.92 -27.04
C MET A 201 -0.90 -15.87 -28.14
N LYS A 202 -1.79 -15.99 -29.13
CA LYS A 202 -1.95 -14.96 -30.17
C LYS A 202 -2.39 -13.64 -29.54
N SER A 203 -3.36 -13.66 -28.62
CA SER A 203 -3.81 -12.48 -27.87
C SER A 203 -2.68 -11.86 -27.03
N MET A 204 -1.85 -12.66 -26.36
CA MET A 204 -0.68 -12.18 -25.63
C MET A 204 0.29 -11.46 -26.57
N LEU A 205 0.64 -12.06 -27.71
CA LEU A 205 1.58 -11.46 -28.66
C LEU A 205 1.02 -10.22 -29.33
N ASP A 206 -0.27 -10.22 -29.70
CA ASP A 206 -0.89 -9.10 -30.42
C ASP A 206 -1.30 -7.96 -29.48
N HIS A 207 -1.72 -8.27 -28.24
CA HIS A 207 -2.36 -7.32 -27.33
C HIS A 207 -1.72 -7.19 -25.95
N GLY A 208 -0.69 -7.98 -25.64
CA GLY A 208 0.00 -7.92 -24.34
C GLY A 208 -0.82 -8.48 -23.18
N THR A 209 -1.86 -9.27 -23.44
CA THR A 209 -2.63 -9.98 -22.40
C THR A 209 -1.80 -11.09 -21.78
N ALA A 210 -2.04 -11.45 -20.52
CA ALA A 210 -1.36 -12.59 -19.92
C ALA A 210 -1.89 -13.92 -20.49
N LEU A 211 -1.00 -14.88 -20.74
CA LEU A 211 -1.31 -16.26 -21.08
C LEU A 211 -1.06 -17.13 -19.85
N THR A 212 -2.12 -17.65 -19.24
CA THR A 212 -2.03 -18.57 -18.10
C THR A 212 -2.36 -19.98 -18.55
N ILE A 213 -1.49 -20.94 -18.23
CA ILE A 213 -1.65 -22.35 -18.58
C ILE A 213 -1.49 -23.19 -17.31
N PRO A 214 -2.41 -24.11 -16.99
CA PRO A 214 -2.25 -25.04 -15.88
C PRO A 214 -0.95 -25.83 -16.02
N ALA A 215 -0.16 -25.93 -14.95
CA ALA A 215 1.16 -26.57 -15.00
C ALA A 215 1.07 -28.06 -15.39
N ARG A 216 -0.01 -28.75 -15.01
CA ARG A 216 -0.30 -30.15 -15.40
C ARG A 216 -0.44 -30.36 -16.92
N SER A 217 -0.76 -29.30 -17.67
CA SER A 217 -1.02 -29.37 -19.10
C SER A 217 0.24 -29.21 -19.95
N ILE A 218 1.41 -29.00 -19.33
CA ILE A 218 2.67 -28.74 -20.01
C ILE A 218 3.78 -29.63 -19.44
N SER A 219 4.70 -30.02 -20.31
CA SER A 219 6.00 -30.60 -19.97
C SER A 219 7.11 -29.70 -20.52
N THR A 220 8.29 -29.74 -19.90
CA THR A 220 9.44 -28.91 -20.31
C THR A 220 10.68 -29.73 -20.59
N SER A 221 11.55 -29.20 -21.43
CA SER A 221 12.92 -29.68 -21.61
C SER A 221 13.90 -28.51 -21.79
N GLY A 222 15.19 -28.77 -21.56
CA GLY A 222 16.26 -27.78 -21.71
C GLY A 222 16.81 -27.21 -20.39
N SER A 223 16.06 -27.32 -19.29
CA SER A 223 16.53 -26.94 -17.93
C SER A 223 15.98 -27.88 -16.86
N PRO A 224 16.83 -28.56 -16.07
CA PRO A 224 16.39 -29.37 -14.93
C PRO A 224 15.69 -28.54 -13.85
N LEU A 225 16.13 -27.30 -13.62
CA LEU A 225 15.49 -26.38 -12.68
C LEU A 225 14.05 -26.06 -13.08
N VAL A 226 13.81 -25.70 -14.34
CA VAL A 226 12.47 -25.37 -14.83
C VAL A 226 11.55 -26.60 -14.83
N ALA A 227 12.09 -27.78 -15.17
CA ALA A 227 11.35 -29.03 -15.07
C ALA A 227 10.90 -29.32 -13.63
N HIS A 228 11.81 -29.17 -12.67
CA HIS A 228 11.52 -29.37 -11.25
C HIS A 228 10.47 -28.38 -10.71
N ILE A 229 10.59 -27.09 -11.08
CA ILE A 229 9.60 -26.07 -10.70
C ILE A 229 8.22 -26.41 -11.28
N LEU A 230 8.17 -26.85 -12.54
CA LEU A 230 6.91 -27.18 -13.20
C LEU A 230 6.25 -28.40 -12.54
N GLU A 231 7.03 -29.40 -12.14
CA GLU A 231 6.56 -30.58 -11.41
C GLU A 231 5.93 -30.19 -10.06
N ILE A 232 6.63 -29.40 -9.25
CA ILE A 232 6.10 -28.90 -7.97
C ILE A 232 4.84 -28.06 -8.20
N THR A 233 4.85 -27.20 -9.21
CA THR A 233 3.70 -26.35 -9.55
C THR A 233 2.50 -27.19 -9.96
N ALA A 234 2.70 -28.22 -10.78
CA ALA A 234 1.64 -29.13 -11.21
C ALA A 234 1.05 -29.95 -10.05
N ALA A 235 1.91 -30.42 -9.13
CA ALA A 235 1.48 -31.18 -7.95
C ALA A 235 0.60 -30.36 -6.99
N ASN A 236 0.73 -29.02 -7.01
CA ASN A 236 -0.05 -28.10 -6.18
C ASN A 236 -1.16 -27.37 -6.97
N GLU A 237 -1.58 -27.94 -8.12
CA GLU A 237 -2.62 -27.35 -9.00
C GLU A 237 -2.31 -25.91 -9.47
N GLY A 238 -1.03 -25.53 -9.49
CA GLY A 238 -0.57 -24.23 -9.93
C GLY A 238 -0.61 -24.03 -11.44
N SER A 239 -0.24 -22.83 -11.86
CA SER A 239 -0.25 -22.42 -13.27
C SER A 239 1.01 -21.64 -13.64
N LEU A 240 1.34 -21.68 -14.92
CA LEU A 240 2.40 -20.90 -15.54
C LEU A 240 1.77 -19.72 -16.27
N THR A 241 2.18 -18.49 -15.94
CA THR A 241 1.70 -17.27 -16.60
C THR A 241 2.82 -16.62 -17.38
N PHE A 242 2.64 -16.51 -18.70
CA PHE A 242 3.45 -15.69 -19.57
C PHE A 242 2.81 -14.31 -19.69
N SER A 243 3.59 -13.25 -19.53
CA SER A 243 3.10 -11.89 -19.72
C SER A 243 4.22 -11.02 -20.31
N PRO A 244 3.88 -10.00 -21.11
CA PRO A 244 4.88 -9.04 -21.56
C PRO A 244 5.50 -8.32 -20.36
N GLU A 245 6.73 -7.84 -20.55
CA GLU A 245 7.38 -6.99 -19.57
C GLU A 245 6.50 -5.78 -19.26
N LEU A 246 6.23 -5.58 -17.98
CA LEU A 246 5.42 -4.47 -17.51
C LEU A 246 6.27 -3.21 -17.50
N ARG A 247 5.86 -2.18 -18.24
CA ARG A 247 6.53 -0.88 -18.22
C ARG A 247 5.75 0.11 -17.36
N THR A 248 6.46 1.01 -16.70
CA THR A 248 5.83 2.14 -16.01
C THR A 248 5.54 3.25 -17.00
N GLY A 249 4.36 3.86 -16.89
CA GLY A 249 3.97 5.02 -17.67
C GLY A 249 3.25 6.05 -16.81
N THR A 250 3.13 7.26 -17.33
CA THR A 250 2.38 8.35 -16.68
C THR A 250 1.32 8.85 -17.63
N LEU A 251 0.08 8.89 -17.19
CA LEU A 251 -1.02 9.52 -17.92
C LEU A 251 -1.21 10.93 -17.39
N LYS A 252 -0.87 11.93 -18.22
CA LYS A 252 -1.16 13.35 -17.98
C LYS A 252 -2.65 13.57 -18.11
N LEU A 253 -3.23 14.35 -17.20
CA LEU A 253 -4.66 14.63 -17.14
C LEU A 253 -4.88 16.15 -17.16
N VAL A 254 -5.60 16.64 -18.17
CA VAL A 254 -5.82 18.07 -18.38
C VAL A 254 -7.30 18.33 -18.67
N LEU A 255 -7.92 19.23 -17.90
CA LEU A 255 -9.28 19.68 -18.13
C LEU A 255 -9.26 20.94 -19.00
N VAL A 256 -10.07 20.94 -20.06
CA VAL A 256 -10.21 22.06 -21.00
C VAL A 256 -11.66 22.53 -21.02
N HIS A 257 -11.88 23.81 -20.75
CA HIS A 257 -13.20 24.42 -20.81
C HIS A 257 -13.63 24.62 -22.27
N PRO A 258 -14.84 24.21 -22.67
CA PRO A 258 -15.24 24.14 -24.09
C PRO A 258 -15.32 25.49 -24.80
N THR A 259 -15.71 26.57 -24.11
CA THR A 259 -15.88 27.90 -24.73
C THR A 259 -14.76 28.90 -24.43
N THR A 260 -14.19 28.90 -23.22
CA THR A 260 -13.16 29.86 -22.81
C THR A 260 -11.74 29.39 -23.13
N ASN A 261 -11.56 28.12 -23.51
CA ASN A 261 -10.25 27.46 -23.63
C ASN A 261 -9.40 27.56 -22.36
N GLN A 262 -10.02 27.76 -21.20
CA GLN A 262 -9.32 27.69 -19.92
C GLN A 262 -8.82 26.27 -19.70
N VAL A 263 -7.55 26.14 -19.35
CA VAL A 263 -6.89 24.86 -19.08
C VAL A 263 -6.62 24.73 -17.59
N ARG A 264 -6.92 23.55 -17.03
CA ARG A 264 -6.55 23.17 -15.66
C ARG A 264 -5.87 21.80 -15.69
N SER A 265 -4.65 21.72 -15.16
CA SER A 265 -4.00 20.44 -14.94
C SER A 265 -4.63 19.72 -13.76
N PHE A 266 -4.87 18.42 -13.92
CA PHE A 266 -5.11 17.51 -12.81
C PHE A 266 -3.79 16.77 -12.49
N ASP A 267 -3.74 16.09 -11.35
CA ASP A 267 -2.55 15.34 -10.96
C ASP A 267 -2.24 14.23 -11.98
N ASP A 268 -0.96 14.07 -12.29
CA ASP A 268 -0.46 12.99 -13.14
C ASP A 268 -0.82 11.61 -12.57
N MET A 269 -1.30 10.72 -13.43
CA MET A 269 -1.71 9.38 -13.04
C MET A 269 -0.61 8.37 -13.39
N PRO A 270 0.14 7.85 -12.39
CA PRO A 270 1.06 6.75 -12.63
C PRO A 270 0.28 5.49 -12.98
N GLY A 271 0.86 4.68 -13.86
CA GLY A 271 0.25 3.43 -14.27
C GLY A 271 1.25 2.47 -14.88
N THR A 272 0.70 1.35 -15.30
CA THR A 272 1.43 0.25 -15.92
C THR A 272 0.98 0.09 -17.35
N ILE A 273 1.93 -0.29 -18.19
CA ILE A 273 1.75 -0.43 -19.63
C ILE A 273 2.12 -1.85 -20.02
N LYS A 274 1.24 -2.49 -20.77
CA LYS A 274 1.48 -3.75 -21.48
C LYS A 274 1.38 -3.48 -22.97
N ALA A 275 2.41 -3.86 -23.72
CA ALA A 275 2.42 -3.69 -25.17
C ALA A 275 2.43 -5.06 -25.86
N GLY A 276 1.55 -5.23 -26.84
CA GLY A 276 1.61 -6.29 -27.84
C GLY A 276 2.07 -5.74 -29.19
N ARG A 277 2.00 -6.54 -30.25
CA ARG A 277 2.35 -6.13 -31.63
C ARG A 277 1.32 -5.20 -32.28
N LYS A 278 0.06 -5.28 -31.85
CA LYS A 278 -1.08 -4.57 -32.44
C LYS A 278 -1.71 -3.56 -31.52
N SER A 279 -1.56 -3.70 -30.20
CA SER A 279 -2.15 -2.77 -29.25
C SER A 279 -1.29 -2.54 -28.02
N ILE A 280 -1.62 -1.47 -27.31
CA ILE A 280 -1.09 -1.15 -25.99
C ILE A 280 -2.24 -1.03 -24.99
N THR A 281 -2.01 -1.48 -23.77
CA THR A 281 -2.94 -1.35 -22.65
C THR A 281 -2.29 -0.51 -21.57
N PHE A 282 -3.02 0.47 -21.07
CA PHE A 282 -2.65 1.26 -19.90
C PHE A 282 -3.63 0.95 -18.76
N ASP A 283 -3.10 0.81 -17.55
CA ASP A 283 -3.88 0.73 -16.31
C ASP A 283 -3.20 1.62 -15.27
N GLY A 284 -3.88 2.72 -14.92
CA GLY A 284 -3.38 3.73 -14.00
C GLY A 284 -4.38 4.08 -12.91
N SER A 285 -3.84 4.54 -11.79
CA SER A 285 -4.66 5.02 -10.68
C SER A 285 -4.05 6.25 -10.02
N ASN A 286 -4.90 7.12 -9.51
CA ASN A 286 -4.52 8.33 -8.78
C ASN A 286 -5.46 8.55 -7.58
N CYS A 287 -5.30 9.66 -6.84
CA CYS A 287 -6.07 9.96 -5.63
C CYS A 287 -5.96 8.83 -4.60
N GLY A 288 -4.74 8.30 -4.42
CA GLY A 288 -4.45 7.15 -3.57
C GLY A 288 -5.10 5.85 -4.03
N GLY A 289 -5.59 5.76 -5.27
CA GLY A 289 -6.34 4.63 -5.84
C GLY A 289 -7.84 4.86 -5.99
N ALA A 290 -8.34 6.04 -5.59
CA ALA A 290 -9.77 6.37 -5.69
C ALA A 290 -10.21 6.80 -7.10
N LEU A 291 -9.29 7.16 -8.00
CA LEU A 291 -9.58 7.42 -9.41
C LEU A 291 -8.80 6.43 -10.27
N ARG A 292 -9.47 5.74 -11.18
CA ARG A 292 -8.84 4.77 -12.08
C ARG A 292 -9.15 5.09 -13.53
N ILE A 293 -8.12 4.98 -14.37
CA ILE A 293 -8.23 5.02 -15.83
C ILE A 293 -7.55 3.78 -16.40
N SER A 294 -8.27 3.01 -17.18
CA SER A 294 -7.72 1.92 -17.99
C SER A 294 -8.21 2.03 -19.42
N PHE A 295 -7.39 1.65 -20.39
CA PHE A 295 -7.80 1.56 -21.80
C PHE A 295 -6.86 0.68 -22.60
N GLN A 296 -7.35 0.19 -23.73
CA GLN A 296 -6.57 -0.52 -24.75
C GLN A 296 -6.65 0.23 -26.08
N LYS A 297 -5.51 0.58 -26.68
CA LYS A 297 -5.43 1.27 -27.97
C LYS A 297 -4.71 0.42 -29.00
N ASP A 298 -5.38 0.16 -30.13
CA ASP A 298 -4.76 -0.49 -31.28
C ASP A 298 -3.87 0.52 -32.06
N PHE A 299 -2.73 0.06 -32.57
CA PHE A 299 -1.76 0.88 -33.31
C PHE A 299 -2.17 1.15 -34.77
N ALA A 300 -2.85 0.18 -35.40
CA ALA A 300 -3.08 0.18 -36.85
C ALA A 300 -4.35 0.94 -37.29
N ASP A 301 -5.12 1.45 -36.35
CA ASP A 301 -6.44 2.04 -36.59
C ASP A 301 -6.58 3.30 -35.74
N ASP A 302 -7.14 4.37 -36.31
CA ASP A 302 -7.49 5.60 -35.59
C ASP A 302 -8.76 5.42 -34.73
N SER A 303 -9.28 4.19 -34.64
CA SER A 303 -10.40 3.87 -33.76
C SER A 303 -10.15 4.29 -32.31
N PRO A 304 -11.22 4.71 -31.61
CA PRO A 304 -11.15 5.08 -30.21
C PRO A 304 -10.66 3.90 -29.37
N PRO A 305 -10.04 4.17 -28.20
CA PRO A 305 -9.55 3.11 -27.35
C PRO A 305 -10.71 2.19 -26.90
N LYS A 306 -10.43 0.89 -26.88
CA LYS A 306 -11.32 -0.18 -26.44
C LYS A 306 -11.15 -0.41 -24.95
N ASN A 307 -12.13 -1.06 -24.32
CA ASN A 307 -12.09 -1.42 -22.90
C ASN A 307 -11.70 -0.23 -22.00
N CYS A 308 -12.22 0.96 -22.34
CA CYS A 308 -11.99 2.15 -21.55
C CYS A 308 -12.76 2.07 -20.25
N GLU A 309 -12.08 2.24 -19.12
CA GLU A 309 -12.69 2.45 -17.83
C GLU A 309 -12.23 3.79 -17.28
N PHE A 310 -13.17 4.61 -16.83
CA PHE A 310 -12.94 5.82 -16.05
C PHE A 310 -13.94 5.81 -14.92
N PHE A 311 -13.44 5.58 -13.70
CA PHE A 311 -14.31 5.53 -12.53
C PHE A 311 -13.61 5.98 -11.26
N ALA A 312 -14.42 6.47 -10.32
CA ALA A 312 -14.05 6.71 -8.95
C ALA A 312 -14.46 5.52 -8.07
N ASP A 313 -13.50 4.92 -7.36
CA ASP A 313 -13.70 3.84 -6.40
C ASP A 313 -14.01 4.44 -5.01
N LEU A 314 -15.29 4.71 -4.77
CA LEU A 314 -15.77 5.28 -3.52
C LEU A 314 -15.83 4.26 -2.38
N GLN A 315 -15.82 2.96 -2.66
CA GLN A 315 -15.88 1.91 -1.63
C GLN A 315 -14.71 2.01 -0.65
N ARG A 316 -13.59 2.56 -1.10
CA ARG A 316 -12.39 2.81 -0.31
C ARG A 316 -12.62 3.81 0.83
N TRP A 317 -13.70 4.58 0.77
CA TRP A 317 -14.12 5.48 1.84
C TRP A 317 -15.11 4.83 2.82
N ASN A 318 -15.70 3.67 2.52
CA ASN A 318 -16.72 3.06 3.37
C ASN A 318 -16.22 2.81 4.80
N GLY A 319 -17.05 3.16 5.78
CA GLY A 319 -16.74 3.04 7.21
C GLY A 319 -15.78 4.12 7.75
N ASN A 320 -15.13 4.90 6.87
CA ASN A 320 -14.30 6.01 7.31
C ASN A 320 -15.17 7.21 7.73
N ASP A 321 -14.66 7.99 8.68
CA ASP A 321 -15.30 9.22 9.11
C ASP A 321 -15.26 10.27 7.98
N ILE A 322 -16.45 10.75 7.57
CA ILE A 322 -16.59 11.64 6.42
C ILE A 322 -15.79 12.95 6.55
N ARG A 323 -15.45 13.35 7.78
CA ARG A 323 -14.66 14.56 8.06
C ARG A 323 -13.25 14.47 7.49
N TYR A 324 -12.68 13.27 7.39
CA TYR A 324 -11.27 13.03 7.09
C TYR A 324 -11.02 12.27 5.79
N LEU A 325 -12.02 12.19 4.88
CA LEU A 325 -11.85 11.51 3.60
C LEU A 325 -10.74 12.17 2.76
N THR A 326 -9.76 11.35 2.37
CA THR A 326 -8.63 11.78 1.53
C THR A 326 -9.09 11.97 0.09
N TYR A 327 -8.54 12.99 -0.59
CA TYR A 327 -8.83 13.32 -2.00
C TYR A 327 -10.30 13.66 -2.34
N HIS A 328 -11.18 13.77 -1.35
CA HIS A 328 -12.61 14.03 -1.54
C HIS A 328 -12.90 15.32 -2.31
N GLU A 329 -12.27 16.44 -1.92
CA GLU A 329 -12.44 17.74 -2.60
C GLU A 329 -11.88 17.74 -4.03
N LYS A 330 -10.77 17.02 -4.26
CA LYS A 330 -10.19 16.89 -5.62
C LYS A 330 -11.14 16.13 -6.55
N LEU A 331 -11.75 15.05 -6.07
CA LEU A 331 -12.71 14.28 -6.85
C LEU A 331 -14.00 15.06 -7.09
N ASP A 332 -14.56 15.72 -6.07
CA ASP A 332 -15.74 16.58 -6.25
C ASP A 332 -15.50 17.65 -7.33
N GLN A 333 -14.37 18.36 -7.25
CA GLN A 333 -14.06 19.39 -8.25
C GLN A 333 -13.89 18.82 -9.66
N LEU A 334 -13.22 17.67 -9.81
CA LEU A 334 -13.07 16.98 -11.10
C LEU A 334 -14.43 16.62 -11.69
N PHE A 335 -15.29 15.94 -10.93
CA PHE A 335 -16.60 15.49 -11.43
C PHE A 335 -17.58 16.64 -11.62
N LYS A 336 -17.43 17.73 -10.88
CA LYS A 336 -18.15 18.98 -11.10
C LYS A 336 -17.75 19.63 -12.43
N ASP A 337 -16.45 19.82 -12.68
CA ASP A 337 -15.96 20.39 -13.95
C ASP A 337 -16.43 19.52 -15.13
N LEU A 338 -16.33 18.19 -15.03
CA LEU A 338 -16.83 17.27 -16.06
C LEU A 338 -18.35 17.37 -16.26
N ALA A 339 -19.13 17.51 -15.19
CA ALA A 339 -20.58 17.68 -15.28
C ALA A 339 -21.00 19.03 -15.89
N GLU A 340 -20.16 20.06 -15.75
CA GLU A 340 -20.32 21.37 -16.39
C GLU A 340 -19.91 21.36 -17.88
N GLY A 341 -19.40 20.24 -18.39
CA GLY A 341 -19.05 20.04 -19.80
C GLY A 341 -17.59 20.31 -20.13
N TRP A 342 -16.71 20.40 -19.12
CA TRP A 342 -15.26 20.42 -19.37
C TRP A 342 -14.82 19.08 -19.98
N THR A 343 -13.87 19.14 -20.90
CA THR A 343 -13.31 17.95 -21.55
C THR A 343 -12.05 17.51 -20.82
N LEU A 344 -11.93 16.21 -20.53
CA LEU A 344 -10.70 15.61 -20.00
C LEU A 344 -9.82 15.16 -21.16
N GLU A 345 -8.78 15.92 -21.43
CA GLU A 345 -7.69 15.53 -22.32
C GLU A 345 -6.66 14.71 -21.54
N VAL A 346 -6.13 13.68 -22.21
CA VAL A 346 -5.16 12.76 -21.64
C VAL A 346 -3.97 12.58 -22.58
N ALA A 347 -2.76 12.49 -22.02
CA ALA A 347 -1.56 12.16 -22.78
C ALA A 347 -0.75 11.09 -22.03
N LEU A 348 -0.47 9.96 -22.68
CA LEU A 348 0.30 8.86 -22.13
C LEU A 348 1.78 9.09 -22.42
N GLU A 349 2.60 9.12 -21.37
CA GLU A 349 4.06 9.28 -21.44
C GLU A 349 4.80 8.04 -20.92
N ILE A 350 5.91 7.72 -21.59
CA ILE A 350 6.89 6.73 -21.13
C ILE A 350 8.24 7.42 -21.10
N GLU A 351 8.91 7.43 -19.93
CA GLU A 351 10.22 8.07 -19.76
C GLU A 351 10.25 9.54 -20.25
N GLY A 352 9.14 10.26 -20.05
CA GLY A 352 8.98 11.67 -20.45
C GLY A 352 8.72 11.91 -21.94
N ARG A 353 8.50 10.86 -22.74
CA ARG A 353 8.11 10.96 -24.15
C ARG A 353 6.63 10.65 -24.31
N GLU A 354 5.89 11.55 -24.94
CA GLU A 354 4.48 11.34 -25.29
C GLU A 354 4.35 10.23 -26.33
N LEU A 355 3.53 9.23 -26.03
CA LEU A 355 3.23 8.08 -26.89
C LEU A 355 1.86 8.21 -27.56
N LEU A 356 0.85 8.64 -26.79
CA LEU A 356 -0.53 8.75 -27.22
C LEU A 356 -1.17 9.97 -26.59
N ARG A 357 -2.05 10.64 -27.34
CA ARG A 357 -2.90 11.73 -26.84
C ARG A 357 -4.32 11.50 -27.29
N GLY A 358 -5.26 11.85 -26.43
CA GLY A 358 -6.68 11.80 -26.76
C GLY A 358 -7.50 12.54 -25.72
N ASN A 359 -8.80 12.43 -25.85
CA ASN A 359 -9.76 12.92 -24.89
C ASN A 359 -10.66 11.78 -24.42
N LEU A 360 -11.04 11.84 -23.15
CA LEU A 360 -12.07 10.94 -22.64
C LEU A 360 -13.41 11.43 -23.17
N HIS A 361 -13.90 10.74 -24.20
CA HIS A 361 -15.06 11.16 -25.00
C HIS A 361 -16.41 11.08 -24.27
N ASP A 362 -17.23 12.05 -24.66
CA ASP A 362 -18.56 12.42 -24.20
C ASP A 362 -19.68 11.45 -24.61
N THR A 363 -19.48 10.14 -24.40
CA THR A 363 -20.50 9.11 -24.71
C THR A 363 -21.63 9.13 -23.66
N LYS A 364 -22.86 8.79 -24.09
CA LYS A 364 -24.04 8.77 -23.20
C LYS A 364 -23.82 7.97 -21.89
N PRO A 365 -23.19 6.78 -21.89
CA PRO A 365 -22.87 6.06 -20.67
C PRO A 365 -22.03 6.87 -19.69
N TYR A 366 -20.94 7.51 -20.16
CA TYR A 366 -20.09 8.35 -19.32
C TYR A 366 -20.86 9.55 -18.77
N ARG A 367 -21.62 10.28 -19.60
CA ARG A 367 -22.43 11.42 -19.10
C ARG A 367 -23.35 11.03 -17.95
N SER A 368 -24.02 9.88 -18.06
CA SER A 368 -24.92 9.39 -17.00
C SER A 368 -24.16 9.06 -15.71
N TYR A 369 -22.96 8.49 -15.85
CA TYR A 369 -22.08 8.16 -14.74
C TYR A 369 -21.55 9.43 -14.05
N ILE A 370 -20.98 10.37 -14.82
CA ILE A 370 -20.50 11.67 -14.33
C ILE A 370 -21.62 12.41 -13.60
N SER A 371 -22.81 12.49 -14.20
CA SER A 371 -23.95 13.21 -13.62
C SER A 371 -24.37 12.63 -12.27
N ARG A 372 -24.52 11.30 -12.17
CA ARG A 372 -24.87 10.63 -10.90
C ARG A 372 -23.79 10.83 -9.85
N LEU A 373 -22.53 10.64 -10.24
CA LEU A 373 -21.40 10.75 -9.32
C LEU A 373 -21.19 12.19 -8.83
N ASN A 374 -21.37 13.20 -9.69
CA ASN A 374 -21.34 14.61 -9.31
C ASN A 374 -22.43 14.93 -8.27
N VAL A 375 -23.66 14.45 -8.45
CA VAL A 375 -24.74 14.65 -7.47
C VAL A 375 -24.40 14.00 -6.12
N PHE A 376 -23.83 12.79 -6.16
CA PHE A 376 -23.42 12.06 -4.97
C PHE A 376 -22.25 12.75 -4.24
N LEU A 377 -21.20 13.17 -4.96
CA LEU A 377 -20.05 13.88 -4.39
C LEU A 377 -20.47 15.24 -3.80
N ALA A 378 -21.36 15.96 -4.47
CA ALA A 378 -21.91 17.21 -3.94
C ALA A 378 -22.75 16.97 -2.67
N TYR A 379 -23.46 15.84 -2.57
CA TYR A 379 -24.11 15.41 -1.33
C TYR A 379 -23.07 15.10 -0.25
N SER A 380 -22.02 14.32 -0.54
CA SER A 380 -21.02 13.92 0.45
C SER A 380 -20.19 15.09 0.96
N ILE A 381 -19.86 16.09 0.12
CA ILE A 381 -19.18 17.33 0.55
C ILE A 381 -20.05 18.13 1.52
N ARG A 382 -21.35 18.28 1.23
CA ARG A 382 -22.28 19.00 2.12
C ARG A 382 -22.44 18.27 3.44
N ALA A 383 -22.60 16.95 3.40
CA ALA A 383 -22.64 16.10 4.59
C ALA A 383 -21.36 16.24 5.43
N ARG A 384 -20.19 16.21 4.79
CA ARG A 384 -18.89 16.45 5.43
C ARG A 384 -18.84 17.80 6.12
N SER A 385 -19.32 18.85 5.46
CA SER A 385 -19.32 20.21 6.00
C SER A 385 -20.18 20.30 7.27
N ILE A 386 -21.38 19.72 7.26
CA ILE A 386 -22.24 19.62 8.45
C ILE A 386 -21.55 18.83 9.57
N ALA A 387 -20.98 17.67 9.26
CA ALA A 387 -20.28 16.86 10.25
C ALA A 387 -19.08 17.60 10.87
N ARG A 388 -18.36 18.42 10.10
CA ARG A 388 -17.28 19.27 10.61
C ARG A 388 -17.82 20.39 11.51
N HIS A 389 -18.86 21.11 11.08
CA HIS A 389 -19.49 22.16 11.89
C HIS A 389 -20.01 21.64 13.25
N LEU A 390 -20.60 20.45 13.26
CA LEU A 390 -21.17 19.85 14.47
C LEU A 390 -20.16 18.99 15.25
N ASN A 391 -18.95 18.82 14.73
CA ASN A 391 -17.95 17.88 15.24
C ASN A 391 -18.53 16.46 15.46
N LYS A 392 -19.36 15.99 14.53
CA LYS A 392 -20.01 14.67 14.59
C LYS A 392 -19.32 13.67 13.68
N ARG A 393 -19.05 12.48 14.22
CA ARG A 393 -18.59 11.34 13.43
C ARG A 393 -19.77 10.78 12.65
N VAL A 394 -19.60 10.67 11.34
CA VAL A 394 -20.55 10.04 10.41
C VAL A 394 -19.74 9.13 9.52
N GLU A 395 -20.16 7.87 9.40
CA GLU A 395 -19.47 6.91 8.54
C GLU A 395 -19.91 7.10 7.09
N PHE A 396 -18.95 7.14 6.17
CA PHE A 396 -19.23 7.19 4.74
C PHE A 396 -19.78 5.84 4.26
N ARG A 397 -20.73 5.91 3.32
CA ARG A 397 -21.32 4.75 2.64
C ARG A 397 -21.62 5.09 1.19
N ASP A 398 -21.08 4.32 0.25
CA ASP A 398 -21.36 4.46 -1.18
C ASP A 398 -22.65 3.76 -1.63
N ASP A 399 -23.16 2.84 -0.81
CA ASP A 399 -24.31 1.97 -1.09
C ASP A 399 -25.67 2.60 -0.74
N ILE A 400 -25.73 3.92 -0.60
CA ILE A 400 -26.95 4.64 -0.21
C ILE A 400 -27.69 5.22 -1.40
N THR A 401 -28.97 5.49 -1.19
CA THR A 401 -29.73 6.43 -2.03
C THR A 401 -30.31 7.52 -1.16
N PHE A 402 -30.53 8.69 -1.74
CA PHE A 402 -31.17 9.81 -1.05
C PHE A 402 -32.18 10.50 -1.97
N SER A 403 -33.29 10.92 -1.37
CA SER A 403 -34.34 11.67 -2.03
C SER A 403 -33.94 13.13 -2.27
N LYS A 404 -34.65 13.79 -3.19
CA LYS A 404 -34.53 15.24 -3.38
C LYS A 404 -34.82 16.02 -2.09
N GLY A 405 -35.73 15.52 -1.26
CA GLY A 405 -36.09 16.12 0.03
C GLY A 405 -34.94 16.07 1.03
N GLU A 406 -34.30 14.91 1.18
CA GLU A 406 -33.12 14.75 2.04
C GLU A 406 -31.95 15.62 1.58
N HIS A 407 -31.70 15.67 0.26
CA HIS A 407 -30.65 16.53 -0.28
C HIS A 407 -30.92 18.01 -0.05
N LYS A 408 -32.19 18.43 -0.17
CA LYS A 408 -32.61 19.81 0.14
C LYS A 408 -32.47 20.13 1.63
N ALA A 409 -32.88 19.23 2.51
CA ALA A 409 -32.74 19.40 3.95
C ALA A 409 -31.27 19.55 4.36
N LEU A 410 -30.36 18.81 3.71
CA LEU A 410 -28.92 18.93 3.88
C LEU A 410 -28.41 20.33 3.48
N ILE A 411 -28.84 20.84 2.32
CA ILE A 411 -28.48 22.19 1.83
C ILE A 411 -29.01 23.26 2.80
N ASP A 412 -30.27 23.13 3.22
CA ASP A 412 -30.91 24.05 4.16
C ASP A 412 -30.17 24.10 5.51
N ALA A 413 -29.84 22.94 6.09
CA ALA A 413 -29.09 22.86 7.33
C ALA A 413 -27.69 23.48 7.20
N LEU A 414 -26.99 23.23 6.10
CA LEU A 414 -25.67 23.81 5.86
C LEU A 414 -25.74 25.34 5.73
N HIS A 415 -26.69 25.88 4.97
CA HIS A 415 -26.86 27.34 4.85
C HIS A 415 -27.14 28.01 6.20
N ILE A 416 -27.87 27.36 7.10
CA ILE A 416 -28.11 27.86 8.46
C ILE A 416 -26.82 27.81 9.29
N LEU A 417 -26.06 26.71 9.23
CA LEU A 417 -24.78 26.56 9.95
C LEU A 417 -23.72 27.58 9.48
N GLU A 418 -23.72 27.92 8.20
CA GLU A 418 -22.82 28.90 7.59
C GLU A 418 -23.32 30.35 7.72
N GLY A 419 -24.49 30.58 8.34
CA GLY A 419 -25.08 31.92 8.49
C GLY A 419 -25.57 32.55 7.19
N LYS A 420 -25.76 31.74 6.14
CA LYS A 420 -26.19 32.20 4.79
C LYS A 420 -27.70 32.28 4.63
N LYS A 421 -28.49 31.74 5.57
CA LYS A 421 -29.96 31.77 5.51
C LYS A 421 -30.50 33.04 6.19
N VAL A 422 -30.36 34.15 5.48
CA VAL A 422 -30.82 35.50 5.88
C VAL A 422 -31.73 36.06 4.80
N TYR A 423 -32.86 36.67 5.19
CA TYR A 423 -33.80 37.30 4.27
C TYR A 423 -34.01 38.77 4.66
N THR A 424 -34.01 39.63 3.65
CA THR A 424 -34.30 41.07 3.78
C THR A 424 -35.76 41.36 3.43
N ARG A 425 -36.19 42.62 3.65
CA ARG A 425 -37.56 43.05 3.34
C ARG A 425 -37.99 42.76 1.89
N SER A 426 -37.10 43.00 0.94
CA SER A 426 -37.35 42.81 -0.50
C SER A 426 -37.54 41.35 -0.91
N GLU A 427 -37.09 40.41 -0.10
CA GLU A 427 -37.18 38.97 -0.36
C GLU A 427 -38.43 38.34 0.27
N MET A 428 -39.22 39.11 1.03
CA MET A 428 -40.43 38.65 1.69
C MET A 428 -41.69 39.01 0.92
N ASN A 429 -42.44 37.98 0.51
CA ASN A 429 -43.74 38.14 -0.16
C ASN A 429 -44.87 38.48 0.83
N GLU A 430 -44.76 38.03 2.09
CA GLU A 430 -45.77 38.19 3.14
C GLU A 430 -45.09 38.45 4.49
N ASN A 431 -45.82 39.04 5.43
CA ASN A 431 -45.34 39.26 6.79
C ASN A 431 -45.27 37.93 7.55
N VAL A 432 -44.29 37.80 8.45
CA VAL A 432 -44.20 36.60 9.30
C VAL A 432 -45.40 36.59 10.26
N THR A 433 -46.18 35.52 10.24
CA THR A 433 -47.26 35.33 11.22
C THR A 433 -47.00 34.09 12.07
N CYS A 434 -47.32 34.16 13.35
CA CYS A 434 -47.15 33.03 14.25
C CYS A 434 -48.27 32.95 15.29
N ARG A 435 -48.48 31.74 15.81
CA ARG A 435 -49.29 31.51 17.00
C ARG A 435 -48.35 31.30 18.17
N MET A 436 -48.58 32.01 19.26
CA MET A 436 -47.76 31.90 20.46
C MET A 436 -48.62 31.88 21.71
N GLU A 437 -48.15 31.19 22.74
CA GLU A 437 -48.71 31.26 24.08
C GLU A 437 -47.94 32.25 24.93
N LEU A 438 -48.65 33.08 25.70
CA LEU A 438 -48.05 34.12 26.52
C LEU A 438 -47.71 33.59 27.91
N THR A 439 -46.47 33.78 28.33
CA THR A 439 -45.99 33.32 29.64
C THR A 439 -46.34 34.28 30.77
N ASP A 440 -46.53 35.57 30.47
CA ASP A 440 -46.88 36.61 31.43
C ASP A 440 -47.70 37.73 30.76
N ASP A 441 -48.38 38.53 31.60
CA ASP A 441 -49.22 39.63 31.13
C ASP A 441 -48.38 40.84 30.64
N SER A 442 -47.09 40.92 30.96
CA SER A 442 -46.19 42.02 30.56
C SER A 442 -45.83 41.97 29.07
N ALA A 443 -45.84 40.77 28.47
CA ALA A 443 -45.68 40.55 27.03
C ALA A 443 -46.73 41.30 26.18
N THR A 444 -47.90 41.60 26.76
CA THR A 444 -48.97 42.36 26.10
C THR A 444 -48.53 43.77 25.69
N THR A 445 -47.80 44.47 26.55
CA THR A 445 -47.34 45.84 26.30
C THR A 445 -46.32 45.86 25.16
N LEU A 446 -45.45 44.84 25.09
CA LEU A 446 -44.46 44.68 24.03
C LEU A 446 -45.12 44.37 22.67
N LEU A 447 -46.18 43.55 22.66
CA LEU A 447 -46.93 43.21 21.44
C LEU A 447 -47.79 44.34 20.87
N GLN A 448 -48.09 45.37 21.68
CA GLN A 448 -48.85 46.56 21.26
C GLN A 448 -47.95 47.75 20.92
N ARG A 449 -46.63 47.59 21.09
CA ARG A 449 -45.65 48.65 20.92
C ARG A 449 -45.44 48.98 19.43
N ARG A 450 -45.52 50.26 19.06
CA ARG A 450 -45.41 50.76 17.67
C ARG A 450 -44.44 51.92 17.48
N ASP A 451 -43.85 52.44 18.54
CA ASP A 451 -42.93 53.58 18.53
C ASP A 451 -41.53 53.21 18.04
N THR A 452 -41.04 51.99 18.31
CA THR A 452 -39.72 51.54 17.90
C THR A 452 -39.75 50.11 17.35
N PRO A 453 -39.01 49.80 16.26
CA PRO A 453 -38.83 48.43 15.81
C PRO A 453 -38.26 47.55 16.92
N THR A 454 -38.74 46.31 17.01
CA THR A 454 -38.33 45.35 18.04
C THR A 454 -37.64 44.14 17.40
N GLU A 455 -36.70 43.54 18.12
CA GLU A 455 -36.11 42.24 17.76
C GLU A 455 -36.93 41.12 18.40
N VAL A 456 -37.33 40.13 17.60
CA VAL A 456 -38.10 38.97 18.05
C VAL A 456 -37.32 37.70 17.76
N MET A 457 -37.18 36.85 18.77
CA MET A 457 -36.48 35.57 18.63
C MET A 457 -37.44 34.42 18.88
N ILE A 458 -37.67 33.61 17.84
CA ILE A 458 -38.50 32.40 17.89
C ILE A 458 -37.55 31.21 18.04
N ARG A 459 -37.79 30.37 19.06
CA ARG A 459 -36.91 29.24 19.38
C ARG A 459 -37.67 27.93 19.24
N ALA A 460 -37.06 26.97 18.55
CA ALA A 460 -37.51 25.59 18.60
C ALA A 460 -37.23 25.00 20.00
N SER A 461 -38.21 24.30 20.57
CA SER A 461 -38.11 23.58 21.84
C SER A 461 -37.28 22.30 21.71
N GLU A 462 -37.34 21.63 20.56
CA GLU A 462 -36.71 20.35 20.29
C GLU A 462 -35.64 20.43 19.20
N GLN A 463 -34.72 19.46 19.23
CA GLN A 463 -33.79 19.23 18.13
C GLN A 463 -34.49 18.54 16.97
N THR A 464 -34.06 18.86 15.75
CA THR A 464 -34.49 18.16 14.55
C THR A 464 -33.36 17.29 14.02
N SER A 465 -33.65 16.13 13.46
CA SER A 465 -32.66 15.31 12.78
C SER A 465 -32.72 15.49 11.26
N ILE A 466 -31.57 15.28 10.61
CA ILE A 466 -31.47 15.03 9.18
C ILE A 466 -30.80 13.68 8.96
N ARG A 467 -31.22 12.96 7.92
CA ARG A 467 -30.66 11.65 7.59
C ARG A 467 -29.50 11.79 6.61
N VAL A 468 -28.33 11.32 7.01
CA VAL A 468 -27.08 11.44 6.26
C VAL A 468 -26.34 10.10 6.26
N PHE A 469 -26.07 9.51 5.09
CA PHE A 469 -25.49 8.15 5.01
C PHE A 469 -26.24 7.12 5.87
N GLU A 470 -27.58 7.17 5.81
CA GLU A 470 -28.51 6.39 6.63
C GLU A 470 -28.38 6.55 8.16
N GLN A 471 -27.62 7.55 8.62
CA GLN A 471 -27.45 7.90 10.02
C GLN A 471 -28.18 9.21 10.33
N ASP A 472 -28.87 9.28 11.47
CA ASP A 472 -29.52 10.52 11.90
C ASP A 472 -28.50 11.46 12.56
N ILE A 473 -28.38 12.66 12.00
CA ILE A 473 -27.62 13.76 12.59
C ILE A 473 -28.59 14.71 13.26
N PHE A 474 -28.50 14.82 14.58
CA PHE A 474 -29.27 15.79 15.36
C PHE A 474 -28.67 17.19 15.22
N LEU A 475 -29.47 18.10 14.69
CA LEU A 475 -29.14 19.51 14.56
C LEU A 475 -29.48 20.24 15.87
N PRO A 476 -28.70 21.26 16.26
CA PRO A 476 -29.05 22.05 17.44
C PRO A 476 -30.44 22.70 17.27
N PRO A 477 -31.08 23.15 18.36
CA PRO A 477 -32.36 23.86 18.26
C PRO A 477 -32.24 25.09 17.36
N LEU A 478 -33.18 25.23 16.44
CA LEU A 478 -33.25 26.37 15.51
C LEU A 478 -33.71 27.63 16.24
N GLU A 479 -33.03 28.74 15.99
CA GLU A 479 -33.48 30.08 16.33
C GLU A 479 -33.77 30.86 15.05
N VAL A 480 -34.93 31.52 15.01
CA VAL A 480 -35.29 32.48 13.96
C VAL A 480 -35.34 33.85 14.62
N VAL A 481 -34.47 34.76 14.16
CA VAL A 481 -34.39 36.13 14.67
C VAL A 481 -35.01 37.06 13.62
N LEU A 482 -36.06 37.76 14.01
CA LEU A 482 -36.68 38.83 13.23
C LEU A 482 -36.18 40.16 13.78
N GLN A 483 -35.31 40.84 13.05
CA GLN A 483 -34.79 42.14 13.41
C GLN A 483 -35.65 43.25 12.80
N ALA A 484 -35.84 44.33 13.57
CA ALA A 484 -36.55 45.52 13.15
C ALA A 484 -38.00 45.25 12.66
N VAL A 485 -38.80 44.55 13.48
CA VAL A 485 -40.23 44.28 13.22
C VAL A 485 -41.16 45.02 14.19
N PHE A 486 -42.39 45.29 13.75
CA PHE A 486 -43.48 45.77 14.59
C PHE A 486 -44.52 44.67 14.79
N PRO A 487 -44.71 44.15 16.02
CA PRO A 487 -45.73 43.15 16.29
C PRO A 487 -47.14 43.74 16.16
N LYS A 488 -48.05 42.97 15.58
CA LYS A 488 -49.46 43.29 15.38
C LYS A 488 -50.31 42.12 15.81
N LEU A 489 -51.10 42.33 16.85
CA LEU A 489 -52.02 41.32 17.33
C LEU A 489 -53.18 41.15 16.33
N LEU A 490 -53.36 39.93 15.81
CA LEU A 490 -54.48 39.59 14.94
C LEU A 490 -55.69 39.04 15.71
N SER A 491 -55.51 38.63 16.97
CA SER A 491 -56.60 38.10 17.79
C SER A 491 -57.43 39.23 18.42
N ARG A 492 -58.77 39.09 18.38
CA ARG A 492 -59.72 40.02 19.04
C ARG A 492 -59.95 39.73 20.52
N THR A 493 -59.44 38.61 21.03
CA THR A 493 -59.58 38.20 22.44
C THR A 493 -58.61 38.94 23.36
N PRO A 494 -58.97 39.16 24.64
CA PRO A 494 -58.07 39.77 25.62
C PRO A 494 -56.77 38.98 25.75
N VAL A 495 -55.65 39.70 25.73
CA VAL A 495 -54.29 39.16 25.87
C VAL A 495 -54.06 38.85 27.35
N LYS A 496 -53.93 37.57 27.72
CA LYS A 496 -53.66 37.11 29.09
C LYS A 496 -52.69 35.94 29.07
N ALA A 497 -51.91 35.77 30.14
CA ALA A 497 -51.03 34.62 30.32
C ALA A 497 -51.79 33.27 30.15
N GLY A 498 -51.14 32.29 29.52
CA GLY A 498 -51.70 30.96 29.22
C GLY A 498 -52.69 30.92 28.05
N ARG A 499 -52.84 32.01 27.28
CA ARG A 499 -53.67 32.04 26.06
C ARG A 499 -52.81 32.06 24.81
N LYS A 500 -53.23 31.28 23.82
CA LYS A 500 -52.67 31.31 22.47
C LYS A 500 -53.20 32.53 21.71
N VAL A 501 -52.29 33.37 21.23
CA VAL A 501 -52.57 34.56 20.41
C VAL A 501 -51.93 34.42 19.04
N ARG A 502 -52.51 35.08 18.03
CA ARG A 502 -51.92 35.18 16.69
C ARG A 502 -51.31 36.57 16.52
N VAL A 503 -50.05 36.61 16.14
CA VAL A 503 -49.27 37.84 15.93
C VAL A 503 -48.74 37.85 14.51
N GLU A 504 -48.88 39.00 13.85
CA GLU A 504 -48.23 39.34 12.59
C GLU A 504 -47.04 40.28 12.90
N PHE A 505 -45.88 40.03 12.31
CA PHE A 505 -44.71 40.89 12.46
C PHE A 505 -44.51 41.70 11.19
N GLU A 506 -44.87 42.98 11.26
CA GLU A 506 -44.72 43.93 10.15
C GLU A 506 -43.26 44.39 10.06
N PRO A 507 -42.53 44.08 8.99
CA PRO A 507 -41.12 44.44 8.83
C PRO A 507 -40.94 45.94 8.55
N SER A 508 -39.90 46.54 9.12
CA SER A 508 -39.42 47.88 8.74
C SER A 508 -38.48 47.82 7.51
N GLU A 509 -37.96 48.97 7.08
CA GLU A 509 -36.96 49.06 6.00
C GLU A 509 -35.64 48.34 6.36
N GLU A 510 -35.25 48.32 7.63
CA GLU A 510 -34.01 47.69 8.11
C GLU A 510 -34.20 46.20 8.47
N PHE A 511 -35.30 45.59 8.04
CA PHE A 511 -35.68 44.23 8.44
C PHE A 511 -34.69 43.17 7.95
N GLN A 512 -34.35 42.26 8.87
CA GLN A 512 -33.65 41.01 8.58
C GLN A 512 -34.31 39.83 9.31
N CYS A 513 -34.54 38.73 8.59
CA CYS A 513 -34.91 37.44 9.14
C CYS A 513 -33.71 36.49 9.08
N ILE A 514 -33.16 36.12 10.23
CA ILE A 514 -31.93 35.34 10.35
C ILE A 514 -32.27 33.98 10.93
N TYR A 515 -31.92 32.91 10.21
CA TYR A 515 -31.98 31.55 10.72
C TYR A 515 -30.61 31.15 11.25
N ARG A 516 -30.54 30.65 12.49
CA ARG A 516 -29.29 30.14 13.07
C ARG A 516 -29.53 28.96 14.00
N TYR A 517 -28.51 28.13 14.19
CA TYR A 517 -28.53 27.08 15.20
C TYR A 517 -27.97 27.60 16.53
N ARG A 518 -28.64 27.27 17.64
CA ARG A 518 -28.17 27.66 18.97
C ARG A 518 -26.85 26.95 19.29
N ALA A 519 -25.85 27.71 19.75
CA ALA A 519 -24.61 27.14 20.25
C ALA A 519 -24.92 26.23 21.46
N LEU A 520 -24.45 24.98 21.41
CA LEU A 520 -24.47 24.10 22.58
C LEU A 520 -23.53 24.71 23.61
N ALA A 521 -24.06 25.14 24.76
CA ALA A 521 -23.22 25.67 25.83
C ALA A 521 -22.19 24.61 26.25
N PRO A 522 -20.90 24.96 26.43
CA PRO A 522 -19.98 24.08 27.12
C PRO A 522 -20.54 23.83 28.52
N SER A 523 -20.54 22.57 28.96
CA SER A 523 -20.96 22.18 30.30
C SER A 523 -20.16 22.96 31.34
N GLY A 524 -20.77 24.00 31.92
CA GLY A 524 -20.22 24.81 33.01
C GLY A 524 -19.68 26.18 32.60
N SER A 525 -20.55 27.17 32.39
CA SER A 525 -20.34 28.52 32.93
C SER A 525 -21.66 29.29 32.94
N ALA A 526 -22.08 29.71 34.13
CA ALA A 526 -23.15 30.68 34.29
C ALA A 526 -22.51 32.07 34.10
N LEU A 527 -22.81 32.72 32.99
CA LEU A 527 -22.56 34.15 32.82
C LEU A 527 -23.90 34.84 32.71
N ALA A 528 -24.14 35.71 33.69
CA ALA A 528 -25.28 36.60 33.73
C ALA A 528 -25.18 37.62 32.59
N THR A 529 -26.25 37.76 31.82
CA THR A 529 -26.48 38.89 30.90
C THR A 529 -27.88 39.46 31.10
N PRO A 530 -28.07 40.75 30.81
CA PRO A 530 -29.19 41.55 31.28
C PRO A 530 -30.44 41.34 30.42
N THR A 531 -31.59 41.26 31.09
CA THR A 531 -32.98 41.23 30.55
C THR A 531 -33.30 40.11 29.56
N PRO A 532 -34.19 39.16 29.89
CA PRO A 532 -34.44 38.00 29.04
C PRO A 532 -35.24 38.37 27.78
N PRO A 533 -34.86 37.87 26.59
CA PRO A 533 -35.74 37.86 25.43
C PRO A 533 -36.92 36.91 25.67
N ILE A 534 -38.11 37.29 25.20
CA ILE A 534 -39.36 36.51 25.28
C ILE A 534 -39.10 35.08 24.76
N GLN A 535 -39.33 34.08 25.61
CA GLN A 535 -39.31 32.67 25.23
C GLN A 535 -40.68 32.29 24.68
N LEU A 536 -40.76 32.02 23.39
CA LEU A 536 -41.99 31.55 22.73
C LEU A 536 -41.90 30.02 22.61
N ALA A 537 -42.74 29.30 23.35
CA ALA A 537 -42.96 27.87 23.15
C ALA A 537 -44.00 27.66 22.03
N ASP A 538 -43.70 26.71 21.14
CA ASP A 538 -44.56 26.14 20.11
C ASP A 538 -45.21 27.11 19.10
N CYS A 539 -44.48 27.42 18.03
CA CYS A 539 -45.06 27.94 16.79
C CYS A 539 -45.20 26.82 15.75
N GLU A 540 -46.44 26.44 15.44
CA GLU A 540 -46.77 25.70 14.21
C GLU A 540 -46.46 26.58 12.99
N ARG A 541 -45.64 26.07 12.07
CA ARG A 541 -45.24 26.76 10.83
C ARG A 541 -46.38 26.69 9.80
N HIS A 542 -46.77 27.84 9.27
CA HIS A 542 -47.41 27.95 7.96
C HIS A 542 -46.51 28.79 7.05
#